data_AF-A0A8T5G103-F1
#
_entry.id   AF-A0A8T5G103-F1
#
_cell.length_a   1.000
_cell.length_b   1.000
_cell.length_c   1.000
_cell.angle_alpha   90.00
_cell.angle_beta   90.00
_cell.angle_gamma   90.00
#
_symmetry.space_group_name_H-M   'P 1'
#
loop_
_entity.id
_entity.type
_entity.pdbx_description
1 polymer ?
#
loop_
_entity_poly.entity_id
_entity_poly.type
_entity_poly.pdbx_seq_one_letter_code
_entity_poly.pdbx_strand_id
1 'polypeptide(L)'
;MRIPKRYGQSKIAECPFCGKQAIAKNTQGLNVCQYHKDNNIPDIKCTCGSWLDLKSGKFGPYFICINCGNINLKKGLEMMEILSNKTNINNASKKNIEKKDTRKKEIKNKENLYPGFDYGIN
;
A
#
# COMPACT_ATOMS: atom_id res chain seq x y z
N MET A 1 25.63 32.85 12.67
CA MET A 1 25.77 31.99 13.86
C MET A 1 26.40 30.66 13.44
N ARG A 2 27.57 30.28 13.98
CA ARG A 2 28.30 29.05 13.58
C ARG A 2 28.12 27.99 14.67
N ILE A 3 27.32 26.96 14.40
CA ILE A 3 27.11 25.84 15.32
C ILE A 3 28.29 24.85 15.16
N PRO A 4 29.07 24.56 16.22
CA PRO A 4 30.20 23.63 16.14
C PRO A 4 29.74 22.18 15.96
N LYS A 5 30.57 21.36 15.29
CA LYS A 5 30.32 19.92 15.16
C LYS A 5 30.40 19.26 16.54
N ARG A 6 29.36 18.54 16.94
CA ARG A 6 29.36 17.72 18.16
C ARG A 6 29.84 16.31 17.81
N TYR A 7 31.00 15.95 18.30
CA TYR A 7 31.56 14.61 18.16
C TYR A 7 30.92 13.66 19.18
N GLY A 8 30.94 12.35 18.89
CA GLY A 8 30.38 11.32 19.78
C GLY A 8 28.89 11.03 19.61
N GLN A 9 28.20 11.71 18.69
CA GLN A 9 26.81 11.36 18.34
C GLN A 9 26.80 10.29 17.25
N SER A 10 26.25 9.11 17.56
CA SER A 10 25.96 8.06 16.58
C SER A 10 24.48 8.12 16.16
N LYS A 11 24.21 7.84 14.90
CA LYS A 11 22.84 7.72 14.39
C LYS A 11 22.43 6.25 14.41
N ILE A 12 21.40 5.93 15.19
CA ILE A 12 20.79 4.60 15.17
C ILE A 12 19.89 4.53 13.94
N ALA A 13 20.06 3.48 13.12
CA ALA A 13 19.20 3.24 11.97
C ALA A 13 17.98 2.42 12.39
N GLU A 14 16.81 2.79 11.89
CA GLU A 14 15.54 2.11 12.13
C GLU A 14 15.14 1.25 10.92
N CYS A 15 14.45 0.15 11.18
CA CYS A 15 13.90 -0.75 10.18
C CYS A 15 12.64 -0.11 9.54
N PRO A 16 12.57 0.03 8.21
CA PRO A 16 11.44 0.68 7.54
C PRO A 16 10.12 -0.10 7.64
N PHE A 17 10.17 -1.39 7.99
CA PHE A 17 8.98 -2.23 8.09
C PHE A 17 8.34 -2.23 9.49
N CYS A 18 9.12 -2.06 10.55
CA CYS A 18 8.63 -2.22 11.93
C CYS A 18 9.14 -1.17 12.92
N GLY A 19 9.96 -0.21 12.50
CA GLY A 19 10.50 0.85 13.36
C GLY A 19 11.53 0.40 14.40
N LYS A 20 11.76 -0.91 14.56
CA LYS A 20 12.81 -1.44 15.46
C LYS A 20 14.20 -1.10 14.94
N GLN A 21 15.21 -1.14 15.81
CA GLN A 21 16.61 -0.93 15.42
C GLN A 21 17.03 -1.91 14.31
N ALA A 22 17.64 -1.37 13.26
CA ALA A 22 18.18 -2.16 12.17
C ALA A 22 19.53 -2.79 12.56
N ILE A 23 19.67 -4.08 12.30
CA ILE A 23 20.86 -4.89 12.66
C ILE A 23 21.49 -5.49 11.40
N ALA A 24 20.69 -5.75 10.37
CA ALA A 24 21.12 -6.39 9.13
C ALA A 24 20.82 -5.52 7.91
N LYS A 25 21.42 -5.86 6.78
CA LYS A 25 21.05 -5.32 5.46
C LYS A 25 20.36 -6.39 4.64
N ASN A 26 19.30 -6.01 3.93
CA ASN A 26 18.66 -6.85 2.92
C ASN A 26 19.47 -6.80 1.60
N THR A 27 19.22 -7.74 0.69
CA THR A 27 19.69 -7.82 -0.70
C THR A 27 19.57 -6.51 -1.46
N GLN A 28 18.48 -5.75 -1.25
CA GLN A 28 18.26 -4.43 -1.85
C GLN A 28 19.10 -3.30 -1.19
N GLY A 29 19.90 -3.61 -0.15
CA GLY A 29 20.73 -2.64 0.57
C GLY A 29 20.01 -1.83 1.64
N LEU A 30 18.79 -2.22 2.02
CA LEU A 30 17.99 -1.60 3.08
C LEU A 30 18.45 -2.06 4.46
N ASN A 31 18.52 -1.13 5.41
CA ASN A 31 18.77 -1.45 6.81
C ASN A 31 17.49 -2.01 7.44
N VAL A 32 17.51 -3.28 7.83
CA VAL A 32 16.35 -4.02 8.34
C VAL A 32 16.69 -4.74 9.65
N CYS A 33 15.66 -5.16 10.38
CA CYS A 33 15.83 -6.09 11.50
C CYS A 33 16.09 -7.52 11.00
N GLN A 34 16.54 -8.41 11.88
CA GLN A 34 16.83 -9.81 11.51
C GLN A 34 15.59 -10.53 10.93
N TYR A 35 14.39 -10.24 11.43
CA TYR A 35 13.14 -10.85 10.98
C TYR A 35 12.74 -10.45 9.55
N HIS A 36 13.17 -9.28 9.08
CA HIS A 36 12.80 -8.74 7.76
C HIS A 36 13.97 -8.73 6.78
N LYS A 37 14.96 -9.61 7.02
CA LYS A 37 16.14 -9.72 6.16
C LYS A 37 15.78 -10.17 4.75
N ASP A 38 14.78 -11.04 4.61
CA ASP A 38 14.38 -11.62 3.33
C ASP A 38 13.17 -10.90 2.69
N ASN A 39 12.63 -9.89 3.37
CA ASN A 39 11.47 -9.13 2.89
C ASN A 39 11.90 -8.00 1.96
N ASN A 40 11.51 -8.09 0.70
CA ASN A 40 11.78 -7.07 -0.30
C ASN A 40 10.65 -6.06 -0.40
N ILE A 41 11.01 -4.80 -0.66
CA ILE A 41 10.04 -3.76 -1.00
C ILE A 41 9.62 -3.98 -2.46
N PRO A 42 8.31 -3.99 -2.76
CA PRO A 42 7.81 -4.08 -4.13
C PRO A 42 8.12 -2.81 -4.93
N ASP A 43 8.01 -2.87 -6.24
CA ASP A 43 8.21 -1.71 -7.11
C ASP A 43 7.10 -0.66 -6.90
N ILE A 44 7.51 0.60 -6.69
CA ILE A 44 6.60 1.72 -6.39
C ILE A 44 6.64 2.72 -7.55
N LYS A 45 5.48 3.32 -7.86
CA LYS A 45 5.40 4.44 -8.80
C LYS A 45 5.51 5.77 -8.07
N CYS A 46 6.24 6.70 -8.67
CA CYS A 46 6.30 8.08 -8.22
C CYS A 46 4.97 8.81 -8.50
N THR A 47 4.76 9.96 -7.87
CA THR A 47 3.59 10.83 -8.12
C THR A 47 3.49 11.33 -9.57
N CYS A 48 4.62 11.40 -10.28
CA CYS A 48 4.66 11.71 -11.70
C CYS A 48 4.34 10.52 -12.64
N GLY A 49 4.11 9.33 -12.08
CA GLY A 49 3.71 8.12 -12.82
C GLY A 49 4.85 7.23 -13.31
N SER A 50 6.12 7.67 -13.25
CA SER A 50 7.28 6.82 -13.56
C SER A 50 7.66 5.92 -12.38
N TRP A 51 8.41 4.86 -12.67
CA TRP A 51 8.91 3.93 -11.67
C TRP A 51 10.01 4.54 -10.80
N LEU A 52 10.07 4.10 -9.54
CA LEU A 52 11.11 4.44 -8.58
C LEU A 52 12.09 3.29 -8.45
N ASP A 53 13.36 3.54 -8.77
CA ASP A 53 14.41 2.56 -8.54
C ASP A 53 15.01 2.77 -7.16
N LEU A 54 15.17 1.69 -6.42
CA LEU A 54 15.88 1.73 -5.14
C LEU A 54 17.40 1.66 -5.39
N LYS A 55 18.16 2.64 -4.90
CA LYS A 55 19.62 2.68 -4.96
C LYS A 55 20.23 2.88 -3.59
N SER A 56 21.47 2.44 -3.42
CA SER A 56 22.24 2.65 -2.18
C SER A 56 23.38 3.65 -2.41
N GLY A 57 23.55 4.59 -1.48
CA GLY A 57 24.61 5.60 -1.53
C GLY A 57 25.30 5.79 -0.18
N LYS A 58 26.21 6.77 -0.10
CA LYS A 58 27.01 7.07 1.10
C LYS A 58 26.16 7.32 2.35
N PHE A 59 24.98 7.92 2.18
CA PHE A 59 24.08 8.30 3.27
C PHE A 59 22.97 7.29 3.55
N GLY A 60 23.00 6.14 2.86
CA GLY A 60 21.99 5.10 2.96
C GLY A 60 21.19 4.89 1.66
N PRO A 61 20.15 4.04 1.72
CA PRO A 61 19.29 3.77 0.59
C PRO A 61 18.36 4.96 0.29
N TYR A 62 18.09 5.18 -0.99
CA TYR A 62 17.22 6.23 -1.51
C TYR A 62 16.51 5.75 -2.77
N PHE A 63 15.44 6.43 -3.14
CA PHE A 63 14.75 6.18 -4.41
C PHE A 63 15.22 7.18 -5.46
N ILE A 64 15.29 6.75 -6.71
CA ILE A 64 15.50 7.64 -7.85
C ILE A 64 14.34 7.49 -8.83
N CYS A 65 13.83 8.62 -9.26
CA CYS A 65 12.82 8.74 -10.29
C CYS A 65 13.46 9.38 -11.53
N ILE A 66 13.17 8.85 -12.71
CA ILE A 66 13.72 9.39 -13.97
C ILE A 66 13.29 10.85 -14.18
N ASN A 67 12.05 11.19 -13.82
CA ASN A 67 11.48 12.53 -14.06
C ASN A 67 11.66 13.49 -12.87
N CYS A 68 11.62 12.99 -11.63
CA CYS A 68 11.69 13.82 -10.42
C CYS A 68 13.08 13.85 -9.76
N GLY A 69 13.97 12.92 -10.12
CA GLY A 69 15.28 12.77 -9.49
C GLY A 69 15.26 12.02 -8.16
N ASN A 70 16.19 12.37 -7.27
CA ASN A 70 16.41 11.65 -6.02
C ASN A 70 15.37 11.97 -4.96
N ILE A 71 14.81 10.93 -4.35
CA ILE A 71 13.77 10.99 -3.33
C ILE A 71 14.24 10.24 -2.09
N ASN A 72 14.01 10.84 -0.92
CA ASN A 72 14.34 10.21 0.36
C ASN A 72 13.52 8.93 0.57
N LEU A 73 14.15 7.89 1.13
CA LEU A 73 13.50 6.60 1.39
C LEU A 73 12.16 6.75 2.13
N LYS A 74 12.12 7.57 3.20
CA LYS A 74 10.91 7.82 3.99
C LYS A 74 9.75 8.33 3.12
N LYS A 75 10.03 9.29 2.23
CA LYS A 75 9.02 9.84 1.31
C LYS A 75 8.53 8.80 0.30
N GLY A 76 9.43 7.95 -0.20
CA GLY A 76 9.04 6.88 -1.13
C GLY A 76 8.14 5.82 -0.46
N LEU A 77 8.41 5.49 0.81
CA LEU A 77 7.57 4.57 1.58
C LEU A 77 6.18 5.16 1.89
N GLU A 78 6.10 6.45 2.22
CA GLU A 78 4.81 7.14 2.41
C GLU A 78 3.95 7.10 1.13
N MET A 79 4.56 7.16 -0.05
CA MET A 79 3.82 7.02 -1.33
C MET A 79 3.24 5.62 -1.51
N MET A 80 3.91 4.57 -1.01
CA MET A 80 3.41 3.20 -1.04
C MET A 80 2.18 3.02 -0.15
N GLU A 81 2.19 3.60 1.05
CA GLU A 81 1.06 3.50 1.99
C GLU A 81 -0.22 4.17 1.45
N ILE A 82 -0.07 5.27 0.70
CA ILE A 82 -1.18 5.91 0.00
C ILE A 82 -1.79 4.97 -1.05
N LEU A 83 -0.98 4.15 -1.73
CA LEU A 83 -1.45 3.17 -2.72
C LEU A 83 -2.22 2.01 -2.05
N SER A 84 -1.73 1.48 -0.93
CA SER A 84 -2.41 0.39 -0.20
C SER A 84 -3.77 0.84 0.36
N ASN A 85 -3.90 2.09 0.77
CA ASN A 85 -5.17 2.61 1.27
C ASN A 85 -6.21 2.79 0.14
N LYS A 86 -5.78 3.19 -1.07
CA LYS A 86 -6.68 3.32 -2.23
C LYS A 86 -7.25 1.97 -2.70
N THR A 87 -6.44 0.91 -2.70
CA THR A 87 -6.92 -0.43 -3.13
C THR A 87 -7.96 -1.00 -2.18
N ASN A 88 -7.79 -0.79 -0.87
CA ASN A 88 -8.78 -1.22 0.14
C ASN A 88 -10.14 -0.52 -0.04
N ILE A 89 -10.15 0.79 -0.35
CA ILE A 89 -11.40 1.54 -0.61
C ILE A 89 -12.09 1.05 -1.89
N ASN A 90 -11.33 0.79 -2.95
CA ASN A 90 -11.87 0.32 -4.23
C ASN A 90 -12.42 -1.12 -4.14
N ASN A 91 -11.83 -1.98 -3.30
CA ASN A 91 -12.33 -3.34 -3.09
C ASN A 91 -13.58 -3.36 -2.19
N ALA A 92 -13.67 -2.47 -1.22
CA ALA A 92 -14.87 -2.30 -0.39
C ALA A 92 -16.08 -1.80 -1.20
N SER A 93 -15.86 -0.92 -2.17
CA SER A 93 -16.92 -0.40 -3.06
C SER A 93 -17.41 -1.46 -4.06
N LYS A 94 -16.53 -2.29 -4.62
CA LYS A 94 -16.93 -3.40 -5.53
C LYS A 94 -17.80 -4.47 -4.85
N LYS A 95 -17.48 -4.86 -3.61
CA LYS A 95 -18.28 -5.85 -2.84
C LYS A 95 -19.72 -5.38 -2.55
N ASN A 96 -19.96 -4.07 -2.51
CA ASN A 96 -21.30 -3.52 -2.28
C ASN A 96 -22.16 -3.45 -3.56
N ILE A 97 -21.53 -3.50 -4.74
CA ILE A 97 -22.24 -3.50 -6.04
C ILE A 97 -22.73 -4.92 -6.37
N GLU A 98 -21.89 -5.95 -6.18
CA GLU A 98 -22.28 -7.35 -6.44
C GLU A 98 -23.42 -7.85 -5.53
N LYS A 99 -23.49 -7.39 -4.27
CA LYS A 99 -24.58 -7.76 -3.34
C LYS A 99 -25.94 -7.15 -3.71
N LYS A 100 -25.98 -6.06 -4.49
CA LYS A 100 -27.24 -5.45 -4.95
C LYS A 100 -27.84 -6.19 -6.14
N ASP A 101 -27.00 -6.80 -6.98
CA ASP A 101 -27.46 -7.52 -8.18
C ASP A 101 -28.02 -8.92 -7.86
N THR A 102 -27.51 -9.60 -6.83
CA THR A 102 -28.07 -10.90 -6.40
C THR A 102 -29.46 -10.73 -5.77
N ARG A 103 -29.68 -9.68 -4.98
CA ARG A 103 -30.97 -9.39 -4.33
C ARG A 103 -32.09 -9.03 -5.31
N LYS A 104 -31.77 -8.38 -6.44
CA LYS A 104 -32.75 -8.07 -7.51
C LYS A 104 -33.19 -9.31 -8.30
N LYS A 105 -32.32 -10.31 -8.46
CA LYS A 105 -32.67 -11.57 -9.14
C LYS A 105 -33.60 -12.44 -8.30
N GLU A 106 -33.45 -12.43 -6.98
CA GLU A 106 -34.33 -13.19 -6.07
C GLU A 106 -35.75 -12.63 -5.98
N ILE A 107 -35.93 -11.31 -6.08
CA ILE A 107 -37.26 -10.68 -6.04
C ILE A 107 -38.06 -10.98 -7.31
N LYS A 108 -37.44 -10.92 -8.50
CA LYS A 108 -38.09 -11.27 -9.78
C LYS A 108 -38.56 -12.72 -9.88
N ASN A 109 -37.89 -13.64 -9.19
CA ASN A 109 -38.29 -15.06 -9.19
C ASN A 109 -39.47 -15.35 -8.26
N LYS A 110 -39.76 -14.50 -7.26
CA LYS A 110 -40.92 -14.69 -6.36
C LYS A 110 -42.23 -14.16 -6.95
N GLU A 111 -42.18 -13.13 -7.78
CA GLU A 111 -43.36 -12.56 -8.45
C GLU A 111 -43.97 -13.49 -9.51
N ASN A 112 -43.23 -14.49 -10.00
CA ASN A 112 -43.71 -15.44 -11.01
C ASN A 112 -44.31 -16.74 -10.43
N LEU A 113 -44.44 -16.89 -9.10
CA LEU A 113 -44.84 -18.15 -8.46
C LEU A 113 -46.31 -18.25 -8.02
N TYR A 114 -47.14 -17.23 -8.24
CA TYR A 114 -48.59 -17.31 -7.99
C TYR A 114 -49.39 -16.60 -9.11
N PRO A 115 -49.72 -17.29 -10.21
CA PRO A 115 -50.80 -16.85 -11.07
C PRO A 115 -52.12 -16.95 -10.29
N GLY A 116 -52.96 -15.91 -10.41
CA GLY A 116 -54.15 -15.69 -9.60
C GLY A 116 -55.10 -16.89 -9.51
N PHE A 117 -55.45 -17.25 -8.28
CA PHE A 117 -56.61 -18.08 -8.00
C PHE A 117 -57.84 -17.17 -7.93
N ASP A 118 -58.54 -17.06 -9.06
CA ASP A 118 -59.90 -16.48 -9.13
C ASP A 118 -60.87 -17.43 -8.41
N TYR A 119 -61.29 -17.07 -7.20
CA TYR A 119 -62.41 -17.74 -6.54
C TYR A 119 -63.71 -17.16 -7.09
N GLY A 120 -64.27 -17.83 -8.09
CA GLY A 120 -65.62 -17.60 -8.59
C GLY A 120 -66.65 -17.78 -7.47
N ILE A 121 -67.45 -16.74 -7.27
CA ILE A 121 -68.63 -16.70 -6.41
C ILE A 121 -69.75 -17.43 -7.16
N ASN A 122 -70.33 -18.48 -6.57
CA ASN A 122 -71.65 -19.02 -6.91
C ASN A 122 -72.51 -19.00 -5.66
#